data_AF-A0A1Z9GXM6-F1
#
_entry.id   AF-A0A1Z9GXM6-F1
#
_cell.length_a   1.000
_cell.length_b   1.000
_cell.length_c   1.000
_cell.angle_alpha   90.00
_cell.angle_beta   90.00
_cell.angle_gamma   90.00
#
_symmetry.space_group_name_H-M   'P 1'
#
loop_
_entity.id
_entity.type
_entity.pdbx_description
1 polymer ?
#
loop_
_entity_poly.entity_id
_entity_poly.type
_entity_poly.pdbx_seq_one_letter_code
_entity_poly.pdbx_strand_id
1 'polypeptide(L)'
;MDQTLGQELIKRNIIKQDTEVSAWYSSTAFGGIGTVDHVGNFTISSIDANQNTFHARSNVDGEWQDITFDKVVSIDGMEPSKLAEAYGIKKKTKKVKTKK
;
A
#
# COMPACT_ATOMS: atom_id res chain seq x y z
N MET A 1 -0.64 4.86 -1.64
CA MET A 1 0.49 4.68 -2.60
C MET A 1 0.06 5.01 -4.04
N ASP A 2 0.98 5.48 -4.90
CA ASP A 2 0.70 5.65 -6.34
C ASP A 2 0.58 4.31 -7.07
N GLN A 3 -0.36 4.17 -8.01
CA GLN A 3 -0.60 2.92 -8.73
C GLN A 3 0.62 2.44 -9.51
N THR A 4 1.30 3.34 -10.22
CA THR A 4 2.49 3.02 -11.02
C THR A 4 3.62 2.54 -10.12
N LEU A 5 3.76 3.17 -8.95
CA LEU A 5 4.77 2.80 -7.96
C LEU A 5 4.51 1.40 -7.40
N GLY A 6 3.27 1.11 -7.01
CA GLY A 6 2.88 -0.22 -6.51
C GLY A 6 3.17 -1.32 -7.53
N GLN A 7 2.81 -1.08 -8.79
CA GLN A 7 3.09 -2.01 -9.89
C GLN A 7 4.59 -2.28 -10.06
N GLU A 8 5.42 -1.24 -10.03
CA GLU A 8 6.86 -1.41 -10.16
C GLU A 8 7.47 -2.17 -8.97
N LEU A 9 6.96 -1.93 -7.75
CA LEU A 9 7.39 -2.65 -6.55
C LEU A 9 7.02 -4.15 -6.62
N ILE A 10 5.82 -4.47 -7.11
CA ILE A 10 5.37 -5.87 -7.31
C ILE A 10 6.20 -6.53 -8.42
N LYS A 11 6.39 -5.84 -9.55
CA LYS A 11 7.17 -6.34 -10.69
C LYS A 11 8.63 -6.65 -10.31
N ARG A 12 9.21 -5.85 -9.42
CA ARG A 12 10.56 -6.06 -8.88
C ARG A 12 10.61 -7.08 -7.74
N ASN A 13 9.49 -7.74 -7.43
CA ASN A 13 9.36 -8.72 -6.36
C ASN A 13 9.74 -8.18 -4.97
N ILE A 14 9.52 -6.87 -4.77
CA ILE A 14 9.74 -6.18 -3.49
C ILE A 14 8.50 -6.38 -2.60
N ILE A 15 7.31 -6.14 -3.16
CA ILE A 15 6.04 -6.51 -2.53
C ILE A 15 5.66 -7.89 -3.06
N LYS A 16 5.46 -8.84 -2.15
CA LYS A 16 5.08 -10.22 -2.46
C LYS A 16 4.05 -10.73 -1.45
N GLN A 17 3.54 -11.93 -1.67
CA GLN A 17 2.78 -12.64 -0.64
C GLN A 17 3.58 -12.69 0.66
N ASP A 18 2.89 -12.62 1.80
CA ASP A 18 3.45 -12.57 3.15
C ASP A 18 4.17 -11.25 3.50
N THR A 19 4.03 -10.21 2.67
CA THR A 19 4.53 -8.87 3.01
C THR A 19 3.51 -8.15 3.90
N GLU A 20 3.97 -7.55 4.99
CA GLU A 20 3.14 -6.70 5.85
C GLU A 20 2.94 -5.32 5.20
N VAL A 21 1.70 -4.85 5.17
CA VAL A 21 1.34 -3.51 4.70
C VAL A 21 0.43 -2.82 5.71
N SER A 22 0.71 -1.55 5.96
CA SER A 22 -0.20 -0.69 6.71
C SER A 22 -1.07 0.09 5.73
N ALA A 23 -2.38 0.06 5.93
CA ALA A 23 -3.32 0.76 5.06
C ALA A 23 -4.47 1.39 5.84
N TRP A 24 -5.01 2.47 5.29
CA TRP A 24 -6.27 3.04 5.76
C TRP A 24 -7.42 2.09 5.44
N TYR A 25 -8.26 1.82 6.42
CA TYR A 25 -9.53 1.14 6.24
C TYR A 25 -10.59 1.76 7.13
N SER A 26 -11.83 1.60 6.71
CA SER A 26 -12.98 2.12 7.42
C SER A 26 -13.69 0.94 8.08
N SER A 27 -13.96 1.06 9.38
CA SER A 27 -14.76 0.07 10.12
C SER A 27 -15.80 0.80 10.94
N THR A 28 -16.82 0.07 11.37
CA THR A 28 -17.90 0.61 12.17
C THR A 28 -17.35 1.18 13.47
N ALA A 29 -17.74 2.41 13.79
CA ALA A 29 -17.34 3.05 15.02
C ALA A 29 -17.85 2.25 16.24
N PHE A 30 -17.08 2.25 17.32
CA PHE A 30 -17.52 1.67 18.58
C PHE A 30 -18.79 2.41 19.05
N GLY A 31 -19.92 1.71 19.09
CA GLY A 31 -21.25 2.29 19.32
C GLY A 31 -22.22 2.19 18.14
N GLY A 32 -21.79 1.67 16.98
CA GLY A 32 -22.68 1.28 15.88
C GLY A 32 -23.18 2.42 14.99
N ILE A 33 -22.72 3.66 15.20
CA ILE A 33 -23.12 4.82 14.40
C ILE A 33 -21.92 5.35 13.63
N GLY A 34 -21.97 5.19 12.30
CA GLY A 34 -20.95 5.68 11.38
C GLY A 34 -19.73 4.77 11.21
N THR A 35 -18.81 5.20 10.36
CA THR A 35 -17.54 4.54 10.08
C THR A 35 -16.39 5.45 10.49
N VAL A 36 -15.34 4.85 11.06
CA VAL A 36 -14.09 5.56 11.38
C VAL A 36 -12.96 5.03 10.52
N ASP A 37 -12.19 5.95 9.96
CA ASP A 37 -10.96 5.62 9.25
C ASP A 37 -9.84 5.41 10.25
N HIS A 38 -9.15 4.29 10.10
CA HIS A 38 -8.00 3.92 10.92
C HIS A 38 -6.95 3.22 10.07
N VAL A 39 -5.71 3.28 10.52
CA VAL A 39 -4.61 2.54 9.89
C VAL A 39 -4.53 1.18 10.57
N GLY A 40 -4.71 0.13 9.78
CA GLY A 40 -4.50 -1.26 10.20
C GLY A 40 -3.23 -1.82 9.58
N ASN A 41 -2.69 -2.87 10.21
CA ASN A 41 -1.63 -3.68 9.64
C ASN A 41 -2.24 -4.96 9.08
N PHE A 42 -1.84 -5.29 7.86
CA PHE A 42 -2.39 -6.39 7.10
C PHE A 42 -1.26 -7.20 6.47
N THR A 43 -1.41 -8.52 6.45
CA THR A 43 -0.49 -9.41 5.74
C THR A 43 -1.06 -9.76 4.38
N ILE A 44 -0.32 -9.48 3.30
CA ILE A 44 -0.76 -9.77 1.93
C ILE A 44 -0.82 -11.28 1.71
N SER A 45 -1.98 -11.80 1.34
CA SER A 45 -2.13 -13.19 0.89
C SER A 45 -2.09 -13.34 -0.62
N SER A 46 -2.60 -12.37 -1.36
CA SER A 46 -2.56 -12.37 -2.82
C SER A 46 -2.55 -10.94 -3.35
N ILE A 47 -2.03 -10.76 -4.56
CA ILE A 47 -1.85 -9.46 -5.20
C ILE A 47 -2.59 -9.49 -6.54
N ASP A 48 -3.62 -8.66 -6.69
CA ASP A 48 -4.25 -8.43 -7.99
C ASP A 48 -3.64 -7.19 -8.64
N ALA A 49 -2.62 -7.44 -9.46
CA ALA A 49 -1.93 -6.39 -10.20
C ALA A 49 -2.77 -5.80 -11.34
N ASN A 50 -3.86 -6.42 -11.77
CA ASN A 50 -4.72 -5.83 -12.81
C ASN A 50 -5.69 -4.81 -12.21
N GLN A 51 -6.11 -5.04 -10.97
CA GLN A 51 -7.05 -4.19 -10.23
C GLN A 51 -6.37 -3.22 -9.26
N ASN A 52 -5.05 -3.31 -9.08
CA ASN A 52 -4.26 -2.52 -8.12
C ASN A 52 -4.76 -2.72 -6.67
N THR A 53 -5.05 -3.98 -6.32
CA THR A 53 -5.63 -4.38 -5.05
C THR A 53 -4.79 -5.47 -4.39
N PHE A 54 -4.62 -5.36 -3.08
CA PHE A 54 -4.03 -6.39 -2.25
C PHE A 54 -5.14 -7.14 -1.51
N HIS A 55 -5.20 -8.45 -1.68
CA HIS A 55 -6.01 -9.32 -0.83
C HIS A 55 -5.19 -9.64 0.41
N ALA A 56 -5.53 -9.02 1.53
CA ALA A 56 -4.73 -9.08 2.75
C ALA A 56 -5.59 -9.47 3.95
N ARG A 57 -4.94 -10.02 4.96
CA ARG A 57 -5.58 -10.41 6.22
C ARG A 57 -5.16 -9.45 7.33
N SER A 58 -6.10 -8.94 8.10
CA SER A 58 -5.81 -8.08 9.26
C SER A 58 -5.01 -8.85 10.29
N ASN A 59 -3.91 -8.24 10.77
CA ASN A 59 -3.09 -8.83 11.84
C ASN A 59 -3.74 -8.67 13.23
N VAL A 60 -4.79 -7.85 13.34
CA VAL A 60 -5.46 -7.53 14.62
C VAL A 60 -6.64 -8.47 14.86
N ASP A 61 -7.54 -8.54 13.89
CA ASP A 61 -8.84 -9.24 13.99
C ASP A 61 -8.89 -10.49 13.09
N GLY A 62 -7.94 -10.66 12.18
CA GLY A 62 -7.87 -11.81 11.29
C GLY A 62 -8.87 -11.77 10.14
N GLU A 63 -9.59 -10.67 9.92
CA GLU A 63 -10.53 -10.51 8.81
C GLU A 63 -9.82 -10.31 7.48
N TRP A 64 -10.47 -10.74 6.41
CA TRP A 64 -10.00 -10.56 5.04
C TRP A 64 -10.44 -9.20 4.51
N GLN A 65 -9.51 -8.48 3.88
CA GLN A 65 -9.74 -7.15 3.34
C GLN A 65 -9.11 -6.98 1.96
N ASP A 66 -9.83 -6.26 1.11
CA ASP A 66 -9.38 -5.82 -0.20
C ASP A 66 -8.84 -4.39 -0.10
N ILE A 67 -7.52 -4.26 -0.20
CA ILE A 67 -6.81 -2.99 0.02
C ILE A 67 -6.34 -2.44 -1.32
N THR A 68 -6.92 -1.32 -1.74
CA THR A 68 -6.45 -0.59 -2.92
C THR A 68 -5.10 0.07 -2.66
N PHE A 69 -4.27 0.20 -3.68
CA PHE A 69 -2.94 0.80 -3.52
C PHE A 69 -2.99 2.23 -2.97
N ASP A 70 -4.04 3.02 -3.25
CA ASP A 70 -4.15 4.39 -2.75
C ASP A 70 -4.18 4.44 -1.22
N LYS A 71 -4.88 3.48 -0.59
CA LYS A 71 -5.04 3.36 0.87
C LYS A 71 -3.78 2.90 1.60
N VAL A 72 -2.80 2.34 0.88
CA VAL A 72 -1.55 1.87 1.49
C VAL A 72 -0.70 3.06 1.96
N VAL A 73 -0.38 3.03 3.25
CA VAL A 73 0.43 4.00 3.99
C VAL A 73 1.88 3.54 4.05
N SER A 74 2.12 2.27 4.41
CA SER A 74 3.45 1.71 4.57
C SER A 74 3.51 0.25 4.12
N ILE A 75 4.69 -0.21 3.74
CA ILE A 75 5.02 -1.59 3.36
C ILE A 75 6.25 -1.97 4.20
N ASP A 76 6.15 -3.02 5.00
CA ASP A 76 7.21 -3.48 5.89
C ASP A 76 7.77 -2.36 6.80
N GLY A 77 6.87 -1.53 7.33
CA GLY A 77 7.22 -0.36 8.15
C GLY A 77 7.86 0.81 7.40
N MET A 78 8.01 0.73 6.08
CA MET A 78 8.55 1.81 5.24
C MET A 78 7.48 2.43 4.34
N GLU A 79 7.53 3.75 4.20
CA GLU A 79 6.68 4.43 3.21
C GLU A 79 7.02 3.94 1.79
N PRO A 80 6.01 3.70 0.92
CA PRO A 80 6.25 3.19 -0.43
C PRO A 80 7.22 4.03 -1.26
N SER A 81 7.19 5.36 -1.06
CA SER A 81 8.14 6.28 -1.73
C SER A 81 9.58 6.05 -1.26
N LYS A 82 9.81 5.88 0.04
CA LYS A 82 11.13 5.61 0.61
C LYS A 82 11.64 4.23 0.23
N LEU A 83 10.75 3.23 0.25
CA LEU A 83 11.04 1.88 -0.23
C LEU A 83 11.49 1.95 -1.70
N ALA A 84 10.70 2.61 -2.54
CA ALA A 84 11.05 2.82 -3.94
C ALA A 84 12.40 3.51 -4.12
N GLU A 85 12.71 4.56 -3.36
CA GLU A 85 14.02 5.22 -3.38
C GLU A 85 15.16 4.28 -2.97
N ALA A 86 14.97 3.47 -1.92
CA ALA A 86 15.95 2.49 -1.46
C ALA A 86 16.26 1.44 -2.53
N TYR A 87 15.27 1.03 -3.32
CA TYR A 87 15.42 0.12 -4.45
C TYR A 87 15.77 0.82 -5.78
N GLY A 88 16.12 2.11 -5.74
CA GLY A 88 16.50 2.89 -6.92
C GLY A 88 15.38 3.09 -7.95
N ILE A 89 14.12 2.91 -7.54
CA ILE A 89 12.93 3.27 -8.32
C ILE A 89 12.80 4.79 -8.26
N LYS A 90 13.55 5.47 -9.13
CA LYS A 90 13.37 6.90 -9.34
C LYS A 90 11.96 7.10 -9.91
N LYS A 91 11.07 7.72 -9.14
CA LYS A 91 9.97 8.50 -9.73
C LYS A 91 10.63 9.32 -10.84
N LYS A 92 10.17 9.20 -12.08
CA LYS A 92 10.58 10.10 -13.16
C LYS A 92 10.12 11.50 -12.77
N THR A 93 10.87 12.18 -11.89
CA THR A 93 10.84 13.62 -11.80
C THR A 93 11.29 14.07 -13.18
N LYS A 94 10.33 14.53 -14.00
CA LYS A 94 10.67 15.33 -15.17
C LYS A 94 11.62 16.39 -14.65
N LYS A 95 12.90 16.30 -15.01
CA LYS A 95 13.86 17.39 -14.81
C LYS A 95 13.23 18.58 -15.53
N VAL A 96 12.59 19.48 -14.79
CA VAL A 96 12.25 20.80 -15.31
C VAL A 96 13.61 21.44 -15.58
N LYS A 97 14.01 21.46 -16.85
CA LYS A 97 15.18 22.23 -17.29
C LYS A 97 14.82 23.70 -17.04
N THR A 98 15.23 24.25 -15.91
CA THR A 98 15.24 25.69 -15.70
C THR A 98 16.23 26.26 -16.70
N LYS A 99 15.73 26.82 -17.81
CA LYS A 99 16.54 27.61 -18.74
C LYS A 99 17.04 28.83 -17.97
N LYS A 100 18.36 28.96 -17.93
CA LYS A 100 19.10 30.11 -17.45
C LYS A 100 19.01 31.25 -18.46
#